data_AF-A0A3B0ZSX0-F1
#
_entry.id   AF-A0A3B0ZSX0-F1
#
_cell.length_a   1.000
_cell.length_b   1.000
_cell.length_c   1.000
_cell.angle_alpha   90.00
_cell.angle_beta   90.00
_cell.angle_gamma   90.00
#
_symmetry.space_group_name_H-M   'P 1'
#
loop_
_entity.id
_entity.type
_entity.pdbx_description
1 polymer ?
#
loop_
_entity_poly.entity_id
_entity_poly.type
_entity_poly.pdbx_seq_one_letter_code
_entity_poly.pdbx_strand_id
1 'polypeptide(L)'
;MNNFKLDSRLDNDCITLGKLNNSLLLLMNNALLPWFILVPITSESEIIDLPLNEQHQLHDEINLLGSFVKNNFKISKLNIAAIGNVVKQLHIHIVGRDPSDYCWPNVVWGTTEREPYSELRINEIISSLTKQIGSAFNTKTIIKG
;
A
#
# COMPACT_ATOMS: atom_id res chain seq x y z
N MET A 1 13.96 18.89 -9.55
CA MET A 1 13.82 17.56 -8.94
C MET A 1 12.64 17.63 -7.99
N ASN A 2 11.67 16.76 -8.27
CA ASN A 2 10.24 16.90 -8.01
C ASN A 2 9.89 17.12 -6.55
N ASN A 3 9.03 18.12 -6.30
CA ASN A 3 8.40 18.39 -5.02
C ASN A 3 7.31 17.34 -4.74
N PHE A 4 7.70 16.06 -4.68
CA PHE A 4 6.78 14.99 -4.31
C PHE A 4 6.32 15.24 -2.87
N LYS A 5 5.00 15.35 -2.70
CA LYS A 5 4.35 15.48 -1.41
C LYS A 5 3.21 14.46 -1.36
N LEU A 6 3.17 13.66 -0.31
CA LEU A 6 2.07 12.73 -0.09
C LEU A 6 0.78 13.53 0.11
N ASP A 7 -0.31 13.09 -0.51
CA ASP A 7 -1.62 13.69 -0.33
C ASP A 7 -2.02 13.63 1.15
N SER A 8 -2.54 14.74 1.68
CA SER A 8 -2.90 14.87 3.09
C SER A 8 -3.91 13.82 3.58
N ARG A 9 -4.79 13.31 2.71
CA ARG A 9 -5.74 12.25 3.09
C ARG A 9 -5.02 10.92 3.25
N LEU A 10 -4.10 10.59 2.33
CA LEU A 10 -3.27 9.39 2.46
C LEU A 10 -2.39 9.46 3.71
N ASP A 11 -1.80 10.62 4.00
CA ASP A 11 -0.98 10.85 5.20
C ASP A 11 -1.78 10.72 6.50
N ASN A 12 -3.04 11.21 6.52
CA ASN A 12 -3.91 11.11 7.69
C ASN A 12 -4.49 9.70 7.89
N ASP A 13 -4.81 8.99 6.81
CA ASP A 13 -5.49 7.68 6.89
C ASP A 13 -4.53 6.50 6.97
N CYS A 14 -3.26 6.68 6.62
CA CYS A 14 -2.29 5.61 6.54
C CYS A 14 -1.12 5.81 7.50
N ILE A 15 -0.44 4.71 7.79
CA ILE A 15 0.87 4.67 8.42
C ILE A 15 1.91 4.49 7.32
N THR A 16 2.87 5.41 7.21
CA THR A 16 3.99 5.24 6.28
C THR A 16 4.96 4.20 6.84
N LEU A 17 5.11 3.06 6.14
CA LEU A 17 6.03 1.99 6.55
C LEU A 17 7.46 2.21 6.03
N GLY A 18 7.57 2.86 4.87
CA GLY A 18 8.85 3.10 4.21
C GLY A 18 8.66 3.29 2.72
N LYS A 19 9.66 2.87 1.95
CA LYS A 19 9.72 3.06 0.51
C LYS A 19 10.25 1.79 -0.18
N LEU A 20 9.67 1.45 -1.34
CA LEU A 20 10.21 0.49 -2.30
C LEU A 20 11.18 1.20 -3.29
N ASN A 21 11.41 0.67 -4.49
CA ASN A 21 12.33 1.31 -5.43
C ASN A 21 11.84 2.71 -5.82
N ASN A 22 10.59 2.81 -6.28
CA ASN A 22 10.01 4.08 -6.74
C ASN A 22 8.67 4.45 -6.07
N SER A 23 8.15 3.63 -5.14
CA SER A 23 6.90 3.94 -4.43
C SER A 23 7.09 4.08 -2.93
N LEU A 24 6.37 5.01 -2.29
CA LEU A 24 6.11 4.91 -0.86
C LEU A 24 5.23 3.69 -0.58
N LEU A 25 5.54 2.98 0.50
CA LEU A 25 4.74 1.88 1.01
C LEU A 25 3.99 2.36 2.25
N LEU A 26 2.67 2.43 2.12
CA LEU A 26 1.76 2.80 3.19
C LEU A 26 0.98 1.56 3.67
N LEU A 27 0.59 1.61 4.93
CA LEU A 27 -0.38 0.69 5.53
C LEU A 27 -1.63 1.50 5.86
N MET A 28 -2.77 1.17 5.26
CA MET A 28 -4.05 1.76 5.66
C MET A 28 -4.23 1.48 7.16
N ASN A 29 -4.52 2.50 7.97
CA ASN A 29 -4.67 2.32 9.42
C ASN A 29 -6.03 1.70 9.76
N ASN A 30 -6.25 0.47 9.27
CA ASN A 30 -7.41 -0.38 9.49
C ASN A 30 -6.95 -1.85 9.57
N ALA A 31 -6.69 -2.33 10.78
CA ALA A 31 -6.18 -3.66 11.10
C ALA A 31 -7.16 -4.81 10.80
N LEU A 32 -8.43 -4.51 10.48
CA LEU A 32 -9.43 -5.51 10.10
C LEU A 32 -9.08 -6.23 8.80
N LEU A 33 -8.25 -5.61 7.95
CA LEU A 33 -7.80 -6.19 6.68
C LEU A 33 -6.29 -5.91 6.49
N PRO A 34 -5.51 -6.86 5.94
CA PRO A 34 -4.17 -6.54 5.46
C PRO A 34 -4.25 -5.66 4.21
N TRP A 35 -4.24 -4.35 4.42
CA TRP A 35 -4.45 -3.34 3.39
C TRP A 35 -3.24 -2.43 3.24
N PHE A 36 -2.47 -2.68 2.19
CA PHE A 36 -1.30 -1.90 1.82
C PHE A 36 -1.61 -0.98 0.65
N ILE A 37 -0.86 0.12 0.55
CA ILE A 37 -0.99 1.07 -0.55
C ILE A 37 0.42 1.42 -1.06
N LEU A 38 0.62 1.31 -2.37
CA LEU A 38 1.80 1.82 -3.05
C LEU A 38 1.49 3.20 -3.62
N VAL A 39 2.34 4.18 -3.36
CA VAL A 39 2.23 5.54 -3.92
C VAL A 39 3.49 5.82 -4.74
N PRO A 40 3.46 5.67 -6.08
CA PRO A 40 4.60 5.97 -6.94
C PRO A 40 5.06 7.42 -6.78
N ILE A 41 6.37 7.66 -6.81
CA ILE A 41 6.95 9.00 -6.71
C ILE A 41 6.89 9.64 -8.10
N THR A 42 5.72 10.20 -8.41
CA THR A 42 5.37 10.77 -9.71
C THR A 42 4.44 11.97 -9.55
N SER A 43 4.30 12.77 -10.62
CA SER A 43 3.24 13.78 -10.76
C SER A 43 1.97 13.22 -11.42
N GLU A 44 2.05 12.05 -12.05
CA GLU A 44 0.94 11.45 -12.78
C GLU A 44 -0.16 10.94 -11.85
N SER A 45 -1.40 10.99 -12.34
CA SER A 45 -2.57 10.49 -11.61
C SER A 45 -3.00 9.09 -12.07
N GLU A 46 -2.65 8.71 -13.30
CA GLU A 46 -3.02 7.43 -13.90
C GLU A 46 -1.78 6.59 -14.25
N ILE A 47 -1.92 5.27 -14.19
CA ILE A 47 -0.81 4.35 -14.55
C ILE A 47 -0.41 4.54 -16.02
N ILE A 48 -1.37 4.76 -16.91
CA ILE A 48 -1.13 4.88 -18.35
C ILE A 48 -0.34 6.14 -18.74
N ASP A 49 -0.33 7.15 -17.87
CA ASP A 49 0.41 8.40 -18.08
C ASP A 49 1.88 8.27 -17.65
N LEU A 50 2.22 7.22 -16.90
CA LEU A 50 3.61 6.94 -16.53
C LEU A 50 4.45 6.56 -17.75
N PRO A 51 5.76 6.91 -17.77
CA PRO A 51 6.71 6.30 -18.69
C PRO A 51 6.66 4.77 -18.62
N LEU A 52 6.81 4.08 -19.75
CA LEU A 52 6.65 2.61 -19.84
C LEU A 52 7.56 1.84 -18.88
N ASN A 53 8.79 2.32 -18.66
CA ASN A 53 9.71 1.74 -17.69
C ASN A 53 9.19 1.87 -16.24
N GLU A 54 8.55 2.99 -15.90
CA GLU A 54 7.93 3.20 -14.58
C GLU A 54 6.67 2.36 -14.40
N GLN A 55 5.88 2.15 -15.47
CA GLN A 55 4.75 1.20 -15.45
C GLN A 55 5.22 -0.22 -15.11
N HIS A 56 6.29 -0.69 -15.77
CA HIS A 56 6.86 -2.01 -15.50
C HIS A 56 7.41 -2.10 -14.06
N GLN A 57 8.13 -1.08 -13.58
CA GLN A 57 8.62 -1.04 -12.20
C GLN A 57 7.48 -1.08 -11.18
N LEU A 58 6.41 -0.31 -11.41
CA LEU A 58 5.23 -0.32 -10.55
C LEU A 58 4.57 -1.70 -10.54
N HIS A 59 4.45 -2.34 -11.70
CA HIS A 59 3.91 -3.69 -11.80
C HIS A 59 4.76 -4.73 -11.02
N ASP A 60 6.09 -4.62 -11.07
CA ASP A 60 6.99 -5.46 -10.29
C ASP A 60 6.82 -5.24 -8.77
N GLU A 61 6.68 -3.99 -8.34
CA GLU A 61 6.39 -3.65 -6.93
C GLU A 61 5.03 -4.17 -6.47
N ILE A 62 3.99 -4.07 -7.31
CA ILE A 62 2.67 -4.65 -7.04
C ILE A 62 2.76 -6.17 -6.85
N ASN A 63 3.49 -6.87 -7.72
CA ASN A 63 3.65 -8.32 -7.64
C ASN A 63 4.44 -8.75 -6.39
N LEU A 64 5.50 -8.02 -6.06
CA LEU A 64 6.32 -8.25 -4.89
C LEU A 64 5.50 -8.09 -3.61
N LEU A 65 4.77 -6.98 -3.48
CA LEU A 65 3.93 -6.72 -2.32
C LEU A 65 2.72 -7.66 -2.25
N GLY A 66 2.08 -7.96 -3.38
CA GLY A 66 0.98 -8.94 -3.43
C GLY A 66 1.44 -10.33 -2.96
N SER A 67 2.62 -10.77 -3.38
CA SER A 67 3.23 -12.02 -2.92
C SER A 67 3.54 -12.00 -1.42
N PHE A 68 4.07 -10.88 -0.91
CA PHE A 68 4.24 -10.68 0.53
C PHE A 68 2.91 -10.82 1.28
N VAL A 69 1.84 -10.16 0.82
CA VAL A 69 0.53 -10.23 1.49
C VAL A 69 -0.02 -11.66 1.49
N LYS A 70 0.06 -12.39 0.35
CA LYS A 70 -0.39 -13.80 0.27
C LYS A 70 0.39 -14.73 1.20
N ASN A 71 1.68 -14.49 1.41
CA ASN A 71 2.53 -15.40 2.18
C ASN A 71 2.50 -15.13 3.70
N ASN A 72 2.11 -13.92 4.12
CA ASN A 72 2.19 -13.51 5.53
C ASN A 72 0.84 -13.29 6.22
N PHE A 73 -0.25 -13.27 5.46
CA PHE A 73 -1.59 -13.09 6.00
C PHE A 73 -2.48 -14.25 5.60
N LYS A 74 -3.40 -14.63 6.49
CA LYS A 74 -4.40 -15.65 6.21
C LYS A 74 -5.47 -15.05 5.31
N ILE A 75 -5.28 -15.16 4.00
CA ILE A 75 -6.18 -14.61 2.99
C ILE A 75 -6.52 -15.66 1.95
N SER A 76 -7.72 -15.57 1.40
CA SER A 76 -8.19 -16.41 0.30
C SER A 76 -8.06 -15.71 -1.07
N LYS A 77 -8.02 -14.37 -1.09
CA LYS A 77 -7.98 -13.59 -2.34
C LYS A 77 -7.23 -12.27 -2.15
N LEU A 78 -6.58 -11.80 -3.22
CA LEU A 78 -6.11 -10.40 -3.31
C LEU A 78 -7.10 -9.55 -4.10
N ASN A 79 -7.34 -8.33 -3.64
CA ASN A 79 -7.91 -7.24 -4.42
C ASN A 79 -6.79 -6.22 -4.69
N ILE A 80 -6.56 -5.92 -5.97
CA ILE A 80 -5.58 -4.92 -6.40
C ILE A 80 -6.33 -3.92 -7.26
N ALA A 81 -6.24 -2.63 -6.92
CA ALA A 81 -6.94 -1.59 -7.66
C ALA A 81 -6.20 -0.26 -7.60
N ALA A 82 -6.12 0.41 -8.74
CA ALA A 82 -5.90 1.85 -8.81
C ALA A 82 -7.27 2.51 -8.91
N ILE A 83 -7.68 3.19 -7.86
CA ILE A 83 -8.86 4.05 -7.84
C ILE A 83 -8.36 5.42 -7.42
N GLY A 84 -9.06 6.50 -7.76
CA GLY A 84 -8.56 7.85 -7.46
C GLY A 84 -9.62 8.93 -7.48
N ASN A 85 -10.91 8.55 -7.38
CA ASN A 85 -12.02 9.50 -7.55
C ASN A 85 -11.97 10.67 -6.56
N VAL A 86 -11.50 10.43 -5.33
CA VAL A 86 -11.37 11.44 -4.27
C VAL A 86 -9.93 11.93 -4.13
N VAL A 87 -8.96 11.01 -4.03
CA VAL A 87 -7.53 11.32 -4.00
C VAL A 87 -6.94 11.06 -5.38
N LYS A 88 -6.60 12.12 -6.11
CA LYS A 88 -6.08 12.01 -7.49
C LYS A 88 -4.65 11.50 -7.58
N GLN A 89 -3.84 11.71 -6.54
CA GLN A 89 -2.45 11.23 -6.53
C GLN A 89 -2.45 9.72 -6.78
N LEU A 90 -1.70 9.26 -7.77
CA LEU A 90 -1.67 7.84 -8.14
C LEU A 90 -1.30 6.98 -6.92
N HIS A 91 -2.16 6.03 -6.60
CA HIS A 91 -1.93 5.07 -5.54
C HIS A 91 -2.61 3.74 -5.86
N ILE A 92 -1.99 2.65 -5.46
CA ILE A 92 -2.44 1.30 -5.74
C ILE A 92 -2.78 0.63 -4.43
N HIS A 93 -4.02 0.18 -4.26
CA HIS A 93 -4.43 -0.63 -3.12
C HIS A 93 -4.07 -2.09 -3.37
N ILE A 94 -3.44 -2.74 -2.38
CA ILE A 94 -3.19 -4.18 -2.33
C ILE A 94 -3.83 -4.69 -1.04
N VAL A 95 -4.98 -5.36 -1.18
CA VAL A 95 -5.81 -5.78 -0.05
C VAL A 95 -5.95 -7.29 -0.03
N GLY A 96 -5.56 -7.90 1.08
CA GLY A 96 -5.86 -9.30 1.32
C GLY A 96 -7.29 -9.48 1.86
N ARG A 97 -8.01 -10.45 1.29
CA ARG A 97 -9.43 -10.71 1.53
C ARG A 97 -9.67 -12.15 1.90
N ASP A 98 -10.71 -12.39 2.69
CA ASP A 98 -11.13 -13.71 3.11
C ASP A 98 -12.65 -13.78 3.27
N PRO A 99 -13.33 -14.91 3.01
CA PRO A 99 -14.78 -15.02 3.24
C PRO A 99 -15.26 -14.69 4.65
N SER A 100 -14.36 -14.72 5.64
CA SER A 100 -14.65 -14.32 7.02
C SER A 100 -14.46 -12.83 7.30
N ASP A 101 -13.98 -12.03 6.33
CA ASP A 101 -13.82 -10.59 6.53
C ASP A 101 -15.16 -9.84 6.54
N TYR A 102 -15.18 -8.72 7.26
CA TYR A 102 -16.42 -8.01 7.64
C TYR A 102 -17.26 -7.50 6.46
N CYS A 103 -16.67 -7.38 5.27
CA CYS A 103 -17.35 -6.83 4.09
C CYS A 103 -17.42 -7.80 2.92
N TRP A 104 -16.97 -9.05 3.08
CA TRP A 104 -17.08 -10.07 2.04
C TRP A 104 -18.55 -10.37 1.69
N PRO A 105 -18.92 -10.56 0.40
CA PRO A 105 -18.09 -10.52 -0.81
C PRO A 105 -17.99 -9.14 -1.47
N ASN A 106 -18.47 -8.08 -0.80
CA ASN A 106 -18.47 -6.72 -1.33
C ASN A 106 -17.06 -6.11 -1.36
N VAL A 107 -16.98 -4.94 -2.00
CA VAL A 107 -15.77 -4.12 -2.02
C VAL A 107 -15.48 -3.51 -0.66
N VAL A 108 -14.21 -3.24 -0.38
CA VAL A 108 -13.75 -2.64 0.88
C VAL A 108 -13.88 -1.11 0.90
N TRP A 109 -14.12 -0.48 -0.26
CA TRP A 109 -14.16 0.97 -0.38
C TRP A 109 -15.48 1.53 0.14
N GLY A 110 -15.42 2.54 1.00
CA GLY A 110 -16.60 3.22 1.55
C GLY A 110 -17.24 2.51 2.75
N THR A 111 -16.60 1.48 3.29
CA THR A 111 -17.01 0.85 4.56
C THR A 111 -16.63 1.73 5.76
N THR A 112 -17.31 1.55 6.88
CA THR A 112 -17.14 2.38 8.09
C THR A 112 -16.35 1.69 9.20
N GLU A 113 -16.20 0.37 9.11
CA GLU A 113 -15.53 -0.47 10.08
C GLU A 113 -14.03 -0.21 10.04
N ARG A 114 -13.46 0.20 11.18
CA ARG A 114 -12.04 0.52 11.31
C ARG A 114 -11.51 0.09 12.66
N GLU A 115 -10.36 -0.57 12.66
CA GLU A 115 -9.59 -0.87 13.88
C GLU A 115 -8.16 -0.33 13.69
N PRO A 116 -7.62 0.48 14.61
CA PRO A 116 -6.24 0.96 14.46
C PRO A 116 -5.24 -0.18 14.69
N TYR A 117 -4.09 -0.10 14.02
CA TYR A 117 -2.99 -1.03 14.31
C TYR A 117 -2.32 -0.69 15.65
N SER A 118 -1.92 -1.73 16.39
CA SER A 118 -0.99 -1.57 17.52
C SER A 118 0.44 -1.37 17.01
N GLU A 119 1.27 -0.64 17.77
CA GLU A 119 2.69 -0.44 17.43
C GLU A 119 3.45 -1.77 17.29
N LEU A 120 3.16 -2.74 18.15
CA LEU A 120 3.74 -4.09 18.07
C LEU A 120 3.43 -4.72 16.71
N ARG A 121 2.17 -4.64 16.26
CA ARG A 121 1.77 -5.23 14.98
C ARG A 121 2.41 -4.53 13.79
N ILE A 122 2.56 -3.20 13.84
CA ILE A 122 3.27 -2.43 12.81
C ILE A 122 4.73 -2.89 12.72
N ASN A 123 5.40 -3.03 13.87
CA ASN A 123 6.79 -3.47 13.93
C ASN A 123 6.99 -4.91 13.42
N GLU A 124 6.05 -5.82 13.71
CA GLU A 124 6.04 -7.17 13.14
C GLU A 124 5.94 -7.13 11.61
N ILE A 125 5.04 -6.30 11.06
CA ILE A 125 4.88 -6.14 9.61
C ILE A 125 6.17 -5.60 8.99
N ILE A 126 6.77 -4.56 9.57
CA ILE A 126 8.04 -3.98 9.10
C ILE A 126 9.17 -5.02 9.13
N SER A 127 9.24 -5.83 10.19
CA SER A 127 10.23 -6.91 10.32
C SER A 127 10.05 -7.97 9.23
N SER A 128 8.81 -8.42 8.98
CA SER A 128 8.50 -9.38 7.92
C SER A 128 8.80 -8.83 6.53
N LEU A 129 8.47 -7.55 6.27
CA LEU A 129 8.82 -6.87 5.01
C LEU A 129 10.33 -6.85 4.82
N THR A 130 11.08 -6.43 5.83
CA THR A 130 12.55 -6.37 5.79
C THR A 130 13.14 -7.76 5.51
N LYS A 131 12.58 -8.81 6.11
CA LYS A 131 13.06 -10.18 5.93
C LYS A 131 12.77 -10.74 4.53
N GLN A 132 11.57 -10.51 3.98
CA GLN A 132 11.14 -11.13 2.72
C GLN A 132 11.45 -10.29 1.48
N ILE A 133 11.24 -8.97 1.56
CA ILE A 133 11.44 -8.03 0.45
C ILE A 133 12.89 -7.52 0.42
N GLY A 134 13.58 -7.53 1.57
CA GLY A 134 15.02 -7.31 1.63
C GLY A 134 15.43 -5.92 1.14
N SER A 135 16.45 -5.87 0.29
CA SER A 135 17.03 -4.62 -0.22
C SER A 135 16.07 -3.76 -1.03
N ALA A 136 14.95 -4.32 -1.51
CA ALA A 136 13.91 -3.57 -2.20
C ALA A 136 13.03 -2.75 -1.25
N PHE A 137 13.10 -2.94 0.07
CA PHE A 137 12.33 -2.17 1.06
C PHE A 137 13.26 -1.38 2.00
N ASN A 138 12.97 -0.10 2.17
CA ASN A 138 13.74 0.80 3.01
C ASN A 138 12.85 1.60 3.98
N THR A 139 13.13 1.49 5.27
CA THR A 139 12.42 2.20 6.35
C THR A 139 12.96 3.61 6.62
N LYS A 140 14.17 3.96 6.12
CA LYS A 140 14.85 5.24 6.40
C LYS A 140 14.30 6.43 5.62
N THR A 141 13.22 6.26 4.86
CA THR A 141 12.57 7.32 4.10
C THR A 141 11.22 7.67 4.72
N ILE A 142 11.23 7.99 6.02
CA ILE A 142 10.12 8.72 6.62
C ILE A 142 10.31 10.18 6.20
N ILE A 143 9.77 10.56 5.04
CA ILE A 143 9.66 11.98 4.65
C ILE A 143 8.60 12.59 5.58
N LYS A 144 8.98 12.87 6.83
CA LYS A 144 8.27 13.84 7.65
C LYS A 144 8.63 15.20 7.07
N GLY A 145 7.74 15.73 6.24
CA GLY A 145 7.68 17.16 5.95
C GLY A 145 7.20 17.92 7.17
#